data_AF-A0A1B9K7X4-F1
#
_entry.id   AF-A0A1B9K7X4-F1
#
_cell.length_a   1.000
_cell.length_b   1.000
_cell.length_c   1.000
_cell.angle_alpha   90.00
_cell.angle_beta   90.00
_cell.angle_gamma   90.00
#
_symmetry.space_group_name_H-M   'P 1'
#
loop_
_entity.id
_entity.type
_entity.pdbx_description
1 polymer ?
#
loop_
_entity_poly.entity_id
_entity_poly.type
_entity_poly.pdbx_seq_one_letter_code
_entity_poly.pdbx_strand_id
1 'polypeptide(L)'
;MSKKLINKDKKEKIKISSQIILIKLYKDVKMKFCVACSMPLEKEEFIALHNADGDFCIYCVDDQKQVKSCEDIFKGGVEYFINEENYPKEYAEKIVRKNMTLLPYWKNNPSACLKGEMLSDEEFKKLFCK
;
A
#
# COMPACT_ATOMS: atom_id res chain seq x y z
N MET A 1 -28.48 -50.54 9.56
CA MET A 1 -28.87 -49.11 9.47
C MET A 1 -27.72 -48.12 9.73
N SER A 2 -26.44 -48.53 9.87
CA SER A 2 -25.41 -47.69 10.51
C SER A 2 -24.41 -46.97 9.57
N LYS A 3 -24.38 -47.25 8.27
CA LYS A 3 -23.40 -46.62 7.34
C LYS A 3 -23.78 -45.19 6.88
N LYS A 4 -25.08 -44.84 6.95
CA LYS A 4 -25.61 -43.55 6.46
C LYS A 4 -25.34 -42.39 7.43
N LEU A 5 -25.35 -42.67 8.73
CA LEU A 5 -25.08 -41.68 9.79
C LEU A 5 -23.59 -41.27 9.83
N ILE A 6 -22.69 -42.25 9.75
CA ILE A 6 -21.22 -42.02 9.73
C ILE A 6 -20.77 -41.14 8.55
N ASN A 7 -21.46 -41.21 7.41
CA ASN A 7 -21.13 -40.41 6.22
C ASN A 7 -21.60 -38.95 6.35
N LYS A 8 -22.70 -38.70 7.08
CA LYS A 8 -23.21 -37.35 7.33
C LYS A 8 -22.29 -36.58 8.28
N ASP A 9 -21.86 -37.21 9.38
CA ASP A 9 -20.95 -36.61 10.36
C ASP A 9 -19.57 -36.28 9.77
N LYS A 10 -19.06 -37.12 8.86
CA LYS A 10 -17.80 -36.84 8.16
C LYS A 10 -17.92 -35.66 7.19
N LYS A 11 -19.00 -35.58 6.42
CA LYS A 11 -19.24 -34.45 5.49
C LYS A 11 -19.43 -33.13 6.24
N GLU A 12 -20.11 -33.17 7.38
CA GLU A 12 -20.35 -32.00 8.22
C GLU A 12 -19.04 -31.51 8.87
N LYS A 13 -18.20 -32.42 9.38
CA LYS A 13 -16.86 -32.08 9.88
C LYS A 13 -15.92 -31.53 8.80
N ILE A 14 -15.94 -32.07 7.58
CA ILE A 14 -15.14 -31.55 6.44
C ILE A 14 -15.61 -30.15 6.06
N LYS A 15 -16.92 -29.90 6.04
CA LYS A 15 -17.50 -28.59 5.72
C LYS A 15 -17.13 -27.53 6.78
N ILE A 16 -17.25 -27.88 8.07
CA ILE A 16 -16.85 -27.01 9.19
C ILE A 16 -15.34 -26.73 9.14
N SER A 17 -14.51 -27.75 8.91
CA SER A 17 -13.05 -27.60 8.81
C SER A 17 -12.66 -26.69 7.64
N SER A 18 -13.30 -26.84 6.48
CA SER A 18 -13.04 -26.00 5.30
C SER A 18 -13.44 -24.55 5.55
N GLN A 19 -14.57 -24.34 6.23
CA GLN A 19 -15.07 -23.00 6.57
C GLN A 19 -14.20 -22.31 7.63
N ILE A 20 -13.66 -23.06 8.60
CA ILE A 20 -12.69 -22.55 9.58
C ILE A 20 -11.35 -22.19 8.92
N ILE A 21 -10.88 -22.97 7.94
CA ILE A 21 -9.66 -22.65 7.17
C ILE A 21 -9.85 -21.35 6.39
N LEU A 22 -10.99 -21.19 5.70
CA LEU A 22 -11.34 -19.95 4.99
C LEU A 22 -11.39 -18.73 5.92
N ILE A 23 -11.99 -18.86 7.11
CA ILE A 23 -12.06 -17.78 8.10
C ILE A 23 -10.67 -17.43 8.67
N LYS A 24 -9.77 -18.42 8.83
CA LYS A 24 -8.38 -18.16 9.26
C LYS A 24 -7.57 -17.47 8.16
N LEU A 25 -7.73 -17.86 6.90
CA LEU A 25 -7.06 -17.21 5.77
C LEU A 25 -7.51 -15.76 5.57
N TYR A 26 -8.76 -15.43 5.88
CA TYR A 26 -9.30 -14.07 5.71
C TYR A 26 -8.91 -13.08 6.81
N LYS A 27 -8.43 -13.55 7.97
CA LYS A 27 -8.14 -12.67 9.12
C LYS A 27 -6.78 -11.96 9.04
N ASP A 28 -5.91 -12.35 8.12
CA ASP A 28 -4.52 -11.88 8.06
C ASP A 28 -4.18 -11.08 6.80
N VAL A 29 -5.16 -10.56 6.06
CA VAL A 29 -4.90 -9.67 4.91
C VAL A 29 -4.47 -8.30 5.43
N LYS A 30 -3.20 -8.21 5.83
CA LYS A 30 -2.54 -6.94 6.12
C LYS A 30 -2.40 -6.19 4.80
N MET A 31 -3.14 -5.10 4.65
CA MET A 31 -2.93 -4.20 3.51
C MET A 31 -1.48 -3.72 3.52
N LYS A 32 -0.76 -4.03 2.44
CA LYS A 32 0.60 -3.57 2.21
C LYS A 32 0.58 -2.28 1.41
N PHE A 33 1.55 -1.43 1.67
CA PHE A 33 1.73 -0.16 0.96
C PHE A 33 3.18 -0.02 0.54
N CYS A 34 3.41 0.61 -0.60
CA CYS A 34 4.74 0.98 -1.06
C CYS A 34 5.41 1.87 -0.01
N VAL A 35 6.59 1.48 0.47
CA VAL A 35 7.31 2.22 1.53
C VAL A 35 7.85 3.58 1.08
N ALA A 36 7.83 3.87 -0.23
CA ALA A 36 8.31 5.14 -0.79
C ALA A 36 7.19 6.12 -1.22
N CYS A 37 5.98 5.66 -1.53
CA CYS A 37 4.90 6.55 -2.00
C CYS A 37 3.51 6.29 -1.43
N SER A 38 3.35 5.31 -0.53
CA SER A 38 2.04 4.89 0.01
C SER A 38 1.08 4.28 -1.00
N MET A 39 1.52 3.92 -2.21
CA MET A 39 0.68 3.20 -3.19
C MET A 39 0.19 1.88 -2.56
N PRO A 40 -1.13 1.59 -2.56
CA PRO A 40 -1.65 0.30 -2.13
C PRO A 40 -1.10 -0.86 -2.97
N LEU A 41 -0.65 -1.92 -2.30
CA LEU A 41 -0.09 -3.12 -2.92
C LEU A 41 -1.07 -4.29 -2.78
N GLU A 42 -2.29 -4.10 -3.28
CA GLU A 42 -3.40 -5.07 -3.16
C GLU A 42 -3.18 -6.34 -3.98
N LYS A 43 -2.29 -6.28 -4.97
CA LYS A 43 -1.93 -7.39 -5.84
C LYS A 43 -0.41 -7.47 -5.99
N GLU A 44 0.11 -8.68 -6.10
CA GLU A 44 1.55 -8.94 -6.24
C GLU A 44 2.14 -8.28 -7.50
N GLU A 45 1.35 -8.11 -8.56
CA GLU A 45 1.79 -7.44 -9.80
C GLU A 45 2.11 -5.95 -9.61
N PHE A 46 1.63 -5.34 -8.53
CA PHE A 46 2.00 -3.97 -8.19
C PHE A 46 3.33 -3.87 -7.47
N ILE A 47 3.91 -4.99 -7.00
CA ILE A 47 5.19 -5.03 -6.30
C ILE A 47 6.31 -5.24 -7.33
N ALA A 48 7.24 -4.29 -7.43
CA ALA A 48 8.37 -4.38 -8.35
C ALA A 48 9.68 -4.81 -7.69
N LEU A 49 9.84 -4.52 -6.40
CA LEU A 49 11.04 -4.79 -5.62
C LEU A 49 10.65 -5.05 -4.15
N HIS A 50 11.25 -6.07 -3.56
CA HIS A 50 11.25 -6.35 -2.12
C HIS A 50 12.70 -6.29 -1.61
N ASN A 51 12.97 -5.47 -0.60
CA ASN A 51 14.29 -5.38 0.02
C ASN A 51 14.18 -5.15 1.55
N ALA A 52 15.31 -4.84 2.20
CA ALA A 52 15.36 -4.61 3.65
C ALA A 52 14.55 -3.38 4.13
N ASP A 53 14.30 -2.40 3.26
CA ASP A 53 13.47 -1.23 3.57
C ASP A 53 11.97 -1.52 3.43
N GLY A 54 11.59 -2.53 2.63
CA GLY A 54 10.23 -3.02 2.45
C GLY A 54 9.84 -3.26 1.00
N ASP A 55 8.54 -3.16 0.72
CA ASP A 55 7.95 -3.38 -0.60
C ASP A 55 7.85 -2.06 -1.39
N PHE A 56 8.26 -2.07 -2.65
CA PHE A 56 8.18 -0.93 -3.56
C PHE A 56 7.27 -1.23 -4.75
N CYS A 57 6.45 -0.25 -5.14
CA CYS A 57 5.54 -0.43 -6.27
C CYS A 57 6.24 -0.28 -7.62
N ILE A 58 5.59 -0.79 -8.68
CA ILE A 58 6.02 -0.65 -10.08
C ILE A 58 6.31 0.78 -10.53
N TYR A 59 5.74 1.79 -9.88
CA TYR A 59 5.96 3.19 -10.25
C TYR A 59 7.20 3.80 -9.60
N CYS A 60 7.66 3.26 -8.46
CA CYS A 60 8.82 3.75 -7.71
C CYS A 60 10.12 3.02 -8.03
N VAL A 61 10.08 2.03 -8.93
CA VAL A 61 11.23 1.22 -9.33
C VAL A 61 11.46 1.41 -10.82
N ASP A 62 12.72 1.54 -11.23
CA ASP A 62 13.11 1.65 -12.64
C ASP A 62 13.25 0.28 -13.33
N ASP A 63 13.60 0.29 -14.61
CA ASP A 63 13.82 -0.89 -15.43
C ASP A 63 15.05 -1.71 -14.99
N GLN A 64 16.00 -1.08 -14.30
CA GLN A 64 17.18 -1.70 -13.69
C GLN A 64 16.90 -2.26 -12.29
N LYS A 65 15.62 -2.30 -11.87
CA LYS A 65 15.19 -2.78 -10.55
C LYS A 65 15.77 -1.98 -9.38
N GLN A 66 16.10 -0.71 -9.61
CA GLN A 66 16.51 0.23 -8.57
C GLN A 66 15.36 1.13 -8.16
N VAL A 67 15.37 1.58 -6.90
CA VAL A 67 14.43 2.60 -6.43
C VAL A 67 14.76 3.92 -7.13
N LYS A 68 13.75 4.55 -7.73
CA LYS A 68 13.91 5.83 -8.42
C LYS A 68 14.34 6.95 -7.48
N SER A 69 14.82 8.05 -8.07
CA SER A 69 15.20 9.24 -7.31
C SER A 69 14.01 9.83 -6.54
N CYS A 70 14.30 10.62 -5.52
CA CYS A 70 13.28 11.36 -4.77
C CYS A 70 12.44 12.24 -5.69
N GLU A 71 13.11 12.92 -6.62
CA GLU A 71 12.52 13.84 -7.59
C GLU A 71 11.53 13.12 -8.51
N ASP A 72 11.88 11.93 -9.00
CA ASP A 72 11.01 11.13 -9.87
C ASP A 72 9.79 10.60 -9.13
N ILE A 73 9.98 10.10 -7.91
CA ILE A 73 8.87 9.59 -7.07
C ILE A 73 7.94 10.74 -6.67
N PHE A 74 8.51 11.88 -6.28
CA PHE A 74 7.76 13.09 -5.95
C PHE A 74 6.95 13.58 -7.16
N LYS A 75 7.57 13.69 -8.33
CA LYS A 75 6.90 14.09 -9.57
C LYS A 75 5.74 13.15 -9.91
N GLY A 76 5.96 11.84 -9.87
CA GLY A 76 4.89 10.85 -10.14
C GLY A 76 3.72 10.94 -9.15
N GLY A 77 4.02 11.17 -7.87
CA GLY A 77 2.98 11.42 -6.86
C GLY A 77 2.19 12.69 -7.14
N VAL A 78 2.87 13.78 -7.54
CA VAL A 78 2.22 15.06 -7.87
C VAL A 78 1.30 14.89 -9.09
N GLU A 79 1.78 14.20 -10.13
CA GLU A 79 0.99 13.90 -11.33
C GLU A 79 -0.26 13.07 -10.99
N TYR A 80 -0.17 12.09 -10.07
CA TYR A 80 -1.33 11.35 -9.59
C TYR A 80 -2.38 12.27 -8.95
N PHE A 81 -2.01 13.11 -7.99
CA PHE A 81 -2.97 13.98 -7.31
C PHE A 81 -3.56 15.07 -8.22
N ILE A 82 -2.84 15.47 -9.27
CA ILE A 82 -3.37 16.37 -10.30
C ILE A 82 -4.39 15.65 -11.18
N ASN A 83 -4.03 14.47 -11.71
CA ASN A 83 -4.81 13.83 -12.77
C ASN A 83 -5.97 12.99 -12.23
N GLU A 84 -5.73 12.24 -11.15
CA GLU A 84 -6.70 11.28 -10.59
C GLU A 84 -7.60 11.91 -9.53
N GLU A 85 -7.03 12.78 -8.69
CA GLU A 85 -7.76 13.44 -7.59
C GLU A 85 -8.17 14.89 -7.93
N ASN A 86 -7.79 15.40 -9.11
CA ASN A 86 -8.15 16.73 -9.63
C ASN A 86 -7.78 17.89 -8.71
N TYR A 87 -6.63 17.80 -8.02
CA TYR A 87 -6.11 18.88 -7.19
C TYR A 87 -5.25 19.87 -7.98
N PRO A 88 -5.24 21.17 -7.61
CA PRO A 88 -4.27 22.12 -8.13
C PRO A 88 -2.84 21.68 -7.83
N LYS A 89 -1.91 21.92 -8.77
CA LYS A 89 -0.51 21.50 -8.67
C LYS A 89 0.15 21.84 -7.32
N GLU A 90 0.01 23.07 -6.86
CA GLU A 90 0.63 23.51 -5.60
C GLU A 90 0.08 22.72 -4.39
N TYR A 91 -1.20 22.40 -4.40
CA TYR A 91 -1.82 21.59 -3.35
C TYR A 91 -1.36 20.13 -3.44
N ALA A 92 -1.29 19.56 -4.64
CA ALA A 92 -0.74 18.22 -4.88
C ALA A 92 0.72 18.11 -4.38
N GLU A 93 1.57 19.11 -4.63
CA GLU A 93 2.94 19.17 -4.11
C GLU A 93 2.98 19.12 -2.58
N LYS A 94 2.11 19.87 -1.88
CA LYS A 94 2.02 19.87 -0.41
C LYS A 94 1.56 18.51 0.12
N ILE A 95 0.59 17.86 -0.54
CA ILE A 95 0.11 16.52 -0.18
C ILE A 95 1.24 15.51 -0.30
N VAL A 96 1.90 15.44 -1.46
CA VAL A 96 2.91 14.43 -1.76
C VAL A 96 4.11 14.59 -0.85
N ARG A 97 4.54 15.84 -0.61
CA ARG A 97 5.65 16.14 0.30
C ARG A 97 5.34 15.66 1.71
N LYS A 98 4.12 15.93 2.21
CA LYS A 98 3.67 15.47 3.52
C LYS A 98 3.63 13.94 3.59
N ASN A 99 3.01 13.30 2.59
CA ASN A 99 2.90 11.84 2.51
C ASN A 99 4.27 11.16 2.52
N MET A 100 5.18 11.54 1.63
CA MET A 100 6.51 10.94 1.52
C MET A 100 7.33 11.12 2.80
N THR A 101 7.31 12.30 3.41
CA THR A 101 8.08 12.58 4.64
C THR A 101 7.67 11.68 5.82
N LEU A 102 6.42 11.21 5.84
CA LEU A 102 5.93 10.33 6.91
C LEU A 102 6.37 8.87 6.74
N LEU A 103 6.82 8.47 5.56
CA LEU A 103 7.14 7.08 5.27
C LEU A 103 8.51 6.64 5.80
N PRO A 104 8.66 5.37 6.22
CA PRO A 104 9.91 4.86 6.78
C PRO A 104 11.11 5.02 5.84
N TYR A 105 10.92 4.80 4.54
CA TYR A 105 12.00 4.89 3.56
C TYR A 105 12.66 6.27 3.56
N TRP A 106 11.87 7.35 3.52
CA TRP A 106 12.38 8.72 3.48
C TRP A 106 12.86 9.24 4.83
N LYS A 107 12.39 8.68 5.94
CA LYS A 107 12.95 8.93 7.28
C LYS A 107 14.40 8.44 7.38
N ASN A 108 14.71 7.32 6.74
CA ASN A 108 16.05 6.73 6.72
C ASN A 108 16.91 7.25 5.54
N ASN A 109 16.27 7.80 4.51
CA ASN A 109 16.92 8.35 3.31
C ASN A 109 16.50 9.81 3.09
N PRO A 110 16.97 10.75 3.93
CA PRO A 110 16.56 12.15 3.82
C PRO A 110 17.02 12.74 2.49
N SER A 111 16.09 13.39 1.78
CA SER A 111 16.37 14.00 0.48
C SER A 111 15.94 15.47 0.43
N ALA A 112 16.70 16.27 -0.32
CA ALA A 112 16.42 17.68 -0.52
C ALA A 112 15.07 17.91 -1.23
N CYS A 113 14.63 16.97 -2.08
CA CYS A 113 13.38 17.08 -2.82
C CYS A 113 12.14 17.16 -1.93
N LEU A 114 12.23 16.70 -0.67
CA LEU A 114 11.15 16.74 0.32
C LEU A 114 11.17 18.00 1.19
N LYS A 115 12.10 18.92 1.00
CA LYS A 115 12.09 20.23 1.67
C LYS A 115 11.09 21.17 0.99
N GLY A 116 10.28 21.87 1.76
CA GLY A 116 9.32 22.85 1.24
C GLY A 116 8.01 22.85 2.02
N GLU A 117 7.02 23.58 1.50
CA GLU A 117 5.70 23.65 2.11
C GLU A 117 4.98 22.29 2.07
N MET A 118 4.28 21.99 3.16
CA MET A 118 3.50 20.78 3.37
C MET A 118 2.15 21.16 3.98
N LEU A 119 1.18 20.26 3.86
CA LEU A 119 -0.07 20.38 4.62
C LEU A 119 0.18 20.24 6.12
N SER A 120 -0.67 20.88 6.92
CA SER A 120 -0.74 20.62 8.36
C SER A 120 -1.19 19.18 8.62
N ASP A 121 -0.99 18.68 9.84
CA ASP A 121 -1.48 17.35 10.22
C ASP A 121 -3.01 17.27 10.13
N GLU A 122 -3.72 18.33 10.49
CA GLU A 122 -5.18 18.43 10.43
C GLU A 122 -5.68 18.42 8.99
N GLU A 123 -5.04 19.20 8.10
CA GLU A 123 -5.37 19.24 6.67
C GLU A 123 -5.12 17.88 6.02
N PHE A 124 -3.97 17.27 6.30
CA PHE A 124 -3.60 15.97 5.75
C PHE A 124 -4.54 14.86 6.21
N LYS A 125 -4.92 14.83 7.50
CA LYS A 125 -5.89 13.86 8.02
C LYS A 125 -7.26 13.96 7.34
N LYS A 126 -7.73 15.18 7.06
CA LYS A 126 -9.03 15.41 6.39
C LYS A 126 -9.10 14.83 4.97
N LEU A 127 -7.97 14.59 4.30
CA LEU A 127 -7.96 13.98 2.96
C LEU A 127 -8.47 12.54 2.96
N PHE A 128 -8.21 11.81 4.06
CA PHE A 128 -8.48 10.37 4.15
C PHE A 128 -9.63 10.03 5.10
N CYS A 129 -10.12 11.00 5.88
CA CYS A 129 -11.37 10.89 6.63
C CYS A 129 -12.54 11.31 5.74
N LYS A 130 -13.08 10.37 4.96
CA LYS A 130 -14.38 10.50 4.27
C LYS A 130 -15.41 9.62 4.94
#